data_AF-A0A6A7B7J2-F1
#
_entry.id   AF-A0A6A7B7J2-F1
#
_cell.length_a   1.000
_cell.length_b   1.000
_cell.length_c   1.000
_cell.angle_alpha   90.00
_cell.angle_beta   90.00
_cell.angle_gamma   90.00
#
_symmetry.space_group_name_H-M   'P 1'
#
loop_
_entity.id
_entity.type
_entity.pdbx_description
1 polymer ?
#
loop_
_entity_poly.entity_id
_entity_poly.type
_entity_poly.pdbx_seq_one_letter_code
_entity_poly.pdbx_strand_id
1 'polypeptide(L)'
;MNAMVEVIRILSGLRTANEIITDFGLQTNKWRCVSDRLFDVKEAMDAAEITLESWRRKFDIQERRPIIYMQVLFGKQGCERIQATLESINVVTEAIRSDINNTIGQALKVRRIKMQHGDLYSAPDMGLVADCVRRIQEKSSWSRKFVLSMLGRMEDLEIRIDKLHRKVIVLERISDYFLQKEHPDIFSDIRRVPGRRTILRIGEDGMDTVQNKLLDALAARKDAELLHRATRTGNQIHIGLAVPQIHKRDFAFLVNLNGRAHDTLVRPVTIRSINDPARLQTDLPAAVSNLIGKTHATCYLLPPSSTSAGFEVKTPPTNLLCNLEHKQPLSTIIRHQNRLLGSQILYPRDQSALASGISQASFRLIGSPWLNFLDCTNIRWRRSTAGSYTSMLTAKLGDLSLTRSLQKCLISNLERRDSRDLTKHAQIFRIGLVLAEVVLKAPVSYVEYDAASNSMKIYVGDGEEVDATEVAAEVERTGNVFLGNMVFFCLSALQDRDVMAGRGVEGMYFREVVKDAELLDGLVRRGDRKKGVSPVGSRGGSGVNTPRSAG
;
A
#
# COMPACT_ATOMS: atom_id res chain seq x y z
N MET A 1 25.69 21.24 7.30
CA MET A 1 24.61 21.68 8.22
C MET A 1 24.40 20.57 9.25
N ASN A 2 24.18 20.89 10.53
CA ASN A 2 24.08 19.89 11.60
C ASN A 2 22.61 19.44 11.79
N ALA A 3 22.31 18.16 11.58
CA ALA A 3 20.96 17.60 11.67
C ALA A 3 20.29 17.87 13.04
N MET A 4 21.08 17.98 14.11
CA MET A 4 20.54 18.27 15.45
C MET A 4 20.00 19.71 15.56
N VAL A 5 20.66 20.69 14.95
CA VAL A 5 20.21 22.09 14.96
C VAL A 5 18.85 22.19 14.28
N GLU A 6 18.66 21.46 13.19
CA GLU A 6 17.40 21.40 12.47
C GLU A 6 16.29 20.76 13.32
N VAL A 7 16.59 19.64 14.00
CA VAL A 7 15.63 18.97 14.90
C VAL A 7 15.24 19.85 16.09
N ILE A 8 16.19 20.53 16.75
CA ILE A 8 15.87 21.48 17.83
C ILE A 8 14.97 22.60 17.33
N ARG A 9 15.28 23.16 16.15
CA ARG A 9 14.50 24.25 15.55
C ARG A 9 13.07 23.81 15.23
N ILE A 10 12.90 22.62 14.66
CA ILE A 10 11.57 22.05 14.41
C ILE A 10 10.80 21.86 15.73
N LEU A 11 11.43 21.21 16.72
CA LEU A 11 10.77 20.92 18.00
C LEU A 11 10.40 22.20 18.77
N SER A 12 11.28 23.20 18.81
CA SER A 12 10.99 24.48 19.46
C SER A 12 9.90 25.25 18.73
N GLY A 13 9.90 25.22 17.39
CA GLY A 13 8.85 25.78 16.55
C GLY A 13 7.48 25.15 16.82
N LEU A 14 7.41 23.81 16.88
CA LEU A 14 6.18 23.08 17.20
C LEU A 14 5.66 23.39 18.60
N ARG A 15 6.53 23.40 19.62
CA ARG A 15 6.12 23.75 21.00
C ARG A 15 5.56 25.15 21.12
N THR A 16 6.26 26.13 20.53
CA THR A 16 5.81 27.53 20.55
C THR A 16 4.44 27.66 19.87
N ALA A 17 4.26 26.99 18.74
CA ALA A 17 2.99 26.98 18.03
C ALA A 17 1.87 26.28 18.82
N ASN A 18 2.16 25.19 19.54
CA ASN A 18 1.21 24.49 20.40
C ASN A 18 0.74 25.33 21.58
N GLU A 19 1.65 26.05 22.25
CA GLU A 19 1.32 26.97 23.33
C GLU A 19 0.38 28.07 22.83
N ILE A 20 0.72 28.68 21.70
CA ILE A 20 -0.07 29.74 21.06
C ILE A 20 -1.48 29.24 20.66
N ILE A 21 -1.58 28.05 20.05
CA ILE A 21 -2.89 27.46 19.69
C ILE A 21 -3.70 27.16 20.95
N THR A 22 -3.07 26.65 22.02
CA THR A 22 -3.77 26.32 23.26
C THR A 22 -4.44 27.56 23.86
N ASP A 23 -3.68 28.65 23.99
CA ASP A 23 -4.19 29.91 24.52
C ASP A 23 -5.30 30.48 23.64
N PHE A 24 -5.15 30.41 22.32
CA PHE A 24 -6.16 30.90 21.39
C PHE A 24 -7.43 30.02 21.36
N GLY A 25 -7.29 28.71 21.46
CA GLY A 25 -8.39 27.75 21.57
C GLY A 25 -9.24 27.99 22.81
N LEU A 26 -8.60 28.28 23.94
CA LEU A 26 -9.28 28.66 25.19
C LEU A 26 -10.05 29.98 25.05
N GLN A 27 -9.48 30.99 24.38
CA GLN A 27 -10.13 32.28 24.13
C GLN A 27 -11.33 32.17 23.18
N THR A 28 -11.33 31.19 22.28
CA THR A 28 -12.38 30.96 21.27
C THR A 28 -13.44 29.93 21.68
N ASN A 29 -13.41 29.42 22.92
CA ASN A 29 -14.33 28.39 23.46
C ASN A 29 -15.84 28.64 23.24
N LYS A 30 -16.25 29.91 23.12
CA LYS A 30 -17.65 30.27 22.81
C LYS A 30 -18.09 29.77 21.43
N TRP A 31 -17.15 29.64 20.49
CA TRP A 31 -17.36 29.07 19.16
C TRP A 31 -16.82 27.64 19.12
N ARG A 32 -17.60 26.68 19.65
CA ARG A 32 -17.21 25.27 19.77
C ARG A 32 -16.56 24.71 18.52
N CYS A 33 -17.18 24.85 17.34
CA CYS A 33 -16.63 24.33 16.09
C CYS A 33 -15.23 24.87 15.72
N VAL A 34 -14.88 26.10 16.13
CA VAL A 34 -13.55 26.67 15.90
C VAL A 34 -12.57 26.18 16.97
N SER A 35 -13.01 26.16 18.23
CA SER A 35 -12.21 25.71 19.36
C SER A 35 -11.85 24.22 19.23
N ASP A 36 -12.83 23.37 18.91
CA ASP A 36 -12.65 21.92 18.69
C ASP A 36 -11.60 21.68 17.58
N ARG A 37 -11.72 22.35 16.43
CA ARG A 37 -10.72 22.23 15.34
C ARG A 37 -9.33 22.73 15.73
N LEU A 38 -9.22 23.79 16.51
CA LEU A 38 -7.93 24.26 17.04
C LEU A 38 -7.30 23.22 17.98
N PHE A 39 -8.11 22.52 18.78
CA PHE A 39 -7.63 21.43 19.61
C PHE A 39 -7.26 20.18 18.81
N ASP A 40 -7.99 19.85 17.73
CA ASP A 40 -7.62 18.76 16.80
C ASP A 40 -6.26 19.04 16.13
N VAL A 41 -6.07 20.28 15.67
CA VAL A 41 -4.79 20.79 15.11
C VAL A 41 -3.66 20.65 16.14
N LYS A 42 -3.90 21.05 17.39
CA LYS A 42 -2.94 20.90 18.49
C LYS A 42 -2.58 19.43 18.73
N GLU A 43 -3.57 18.54 18.82
CA GLU A 43 -3.34 17.10 19.05
C GLU A 43 -2.46 16.50 17.95
N ALA A 44 -2.72 16.86 16.69
CA ALA A 44 -1.91 16.43 15.57
C ALA A 44 -0.47 16.96 15.64
N MET A 45 -0.28 18.24 16.00
CA MET A 45 1.05 18.82 16.22
C MET A 45 1.82 18.17 17.37
N ASP A 46 1.14 17.89 18.49
CA ASP A 46 1.70 17.13 19.62
C ASP A 46 2.18 15.73 19.17
N ALA A 47 1.37 15.03 18.36
CA ALA A 47 1.74 13.73 17.81
C ALA A 47 2.98 13.81 16.90
N ALA A 48 3.10 14.86 16.08
CA ALA A 48 4.28 15.10 15.25
C ALA A 48 5.54 15.38 16.12
N GLU A 49 5.40 16.20 17.17
CA GLU A 49 6.49 16.48 18.12
C GLU A 49 6.97 15.20 18.80
N ILE A 50 6.05 14.41 19.37
CA ILE A 50 6.35 13.16 20.06
C ILE A 50 7.05 12.17 19.13
N THR A 51 6.61 12.09 17.88
CA THR A 51 7.20 11.18 16.88
C THR A 51 8.62 11.62 16.53
N LEU A 52 8.85 12.91 16.28
CA LEU A 52 10.19 13.44 15.98
C LEU A 52 11.15 13.32 17.18
N GLU A 53 10.66 13.56 18.40
CA GLU A 53 11.41 13.37 19.63
C GLU A 53 11.76 11.88 19.86
N SER A 54 10.82 10.98 19.57
CA SER A 54 11.05 9.53 19.58
C SER A 54 12.10 9.12 18.55
N TRP A 55 12.01 9.66 17.32
CA TRP A 55 13.00 9.45 16.27
C TRP A 55 14.40 9.91 16.70
N ARG A 56 14.52 11.11 17.27
CA ARG A 56 15.79 11.64 17.79
C ARG A 56 16.41 10.70 18.83
N ARG A 57 15.60 10.23 19.78
CA ARG A 57 16.05 9.32 20.85
C ARG A 57 16.43 7.94 20.29
N LYS A 58 15.69 7.43 19.31
CA LYS A 58 15.91 6.11 18.68
C LYS A 58 17.29 6.02 18.03
N PHE A 59 17.74 7.08 17.37
CA PHE A 59 19.03 7.12 16.65
C PHE A 59 20.13 7.89 17.39
N ASP A 60 19.87 8.27 18.64
CA ASP A 60 20.76 9.05 19.51
C ASP A 60 21.44 10.24 18.82
N ILE A 61 20.63 11.04 18.11
CA ILE A 61 21.12 12.23 17.42
C ILE A 61 21.30 13.34 18.47
N GLN A 62 22.56 13.73 18.70
CA GLN A 62 22.97 14.72 19.68
C GLN A 62 23.87 15.79 19.06
N GLU A 63 23.87 16.99 19.64
CA GLU A 63 24.59 18.15 19.11
C GLU A 63 26.12 17.97 19.13
N ARG A 64 26.63 17.22 20.11
CA ARG A 64 28.05 16.92 20.30
C ARG A 64 28.57 15.79 19.41
N ARG A 65 27.69 15.04 18.72
CA ARG A 65 28.12 13.94 17.85
C ARG A 65 28.53 14.49 16.48
N PRO A 66 29.70 14.08 15.95
CA PRO A 66 30.17 14.57 14.66
C PRO A 66 29.24 14.10 13.53
N ILE A 67 29.18 14.85 12.42
CA ILE A 67 28.43 14.48 11.20
C ILE A 67 28.81 13.07 10.71
N ILE A 68 30.06 12.67 10.97
CA ILE A 68 30.57 11.33 10.69
C ILE A 68 29.71 10.24 11.35
N TYR A 69 29.12 10.49 12.53
CA TYR A 69 28.23 9.54 13.18
C TYR A 69 26.99 9.21 12.33
N MET A 70 26.33 10.23 11.77
CA MET A 70 25.18 10.04 10.87
C MET A 70 25.59 9.32 9.58
N GLN A 71 26.78 9.62 9.06
CA GLN A 71 27.31 8.94 7.87
C GLN A 71 27.69 7.48 8.15
N VAL A 72 28.13 7.16 9.37
CA VAL A 72 28.38 5.77 9.79
C VAL A 72 27.07 5.01 9.95
N LEU A 73 26.02 5.65 10.49
CA LEU A 73 24.73 5.01 10.70
C LEU A 73 23.95 4.79 9.40
N PHE A 74 23.91 5.79 8.52
CA PHE A 74 22.99 5.81 7.38
C PHE A 74 23.72 5.89 6.03
N GLY A 75 25.05 5.88 6.03
CA GLY A 75 25.84 6.09 4.83
C GLY A 75 25.79 7.54 4.38
N LYS A 76 26.60 7.87 3.38
CA LYS A 76 26.61 9.23 2.81
C LYS A 76 25.25 9.59 2.18
N GLN A 77 24.71 8.68 1.36
CA GLN A 77 23.44 8.88 0.66
C GLN A 77 22.25 8.99 1.63
N GLY A 78 22.20 8.13 2.66
CA GLY A 78 21.13 8.19 3.65
C GLY A 78 21.20 9.46 4.50
N CYS A 79 22.41 9.88 4.91
CA CYS A 79 22.60 11.14 5.62
C CYS A 79 22.09 12.35 4.80
N GLU A 80 22.43 12.43 3.51
CA GLU A 80 21.96 13.51 2.62
C GLU A 80 20.42 13.52 2.49
N ARG A 81 19.80 12.34 2.34
CA ARG A 81 18.34 12.22 2.24
C ARG A 81 17.61 12.55 3.54
N ILE A 82 18.15 12.13 4.68
CA ILE A 82 17.62 12.48 6.00
C ILE A 82 17.70 13.99 6.22
N GLN A 83 18.82 14.63 5.89
CA GLN A 83 18.98 16.08 5.99
C GLN A 83 17.97 16.83 5.12
N ALA A 84 17.84 16.46 3.85
CA ALA A 84 16.85 17.08 2.95
C ALA A 84 15.41 16.90 3.47
N THR A 85 15.10 15.75 4.10
CA THR A 85 13.77 15.51 4.70
C THR A 85 13.55 16.39 5.92
N LEU A 86 14.55 16.54 6.80
CA LEU A 86 14.49 17.44 7.96
C LEU A 86 14.32 18.90 7.54
N GLU A 87 15.06 19.36 6.53
CA GLU A 87 14.89 20.71 5.97
C GLU A 87 13.47 20.93 5.44
N SER A 88 12.91 19.93 4.75
CA SER A 88 11.53 19.97 4.28
C SER A 88 10.52 20.04 5.42
N ILE A 89 10.71 19.25 6.49
CA ILE A 89 9.89 19.30 7.72
C ILE A 89 9.95 20.68 8.36
N ASN A 90 11.13 21.29 8.43
CA ASN A 90 11.29 22.61 8.99
C ASN A 90 10.55 23.67 8.17
N VAL A 91 10.63 23.63 6.84
CA VAL A 91 9.89 24.56 5.97
C VAL A 91 8.37 24.45 6.22
N VAL A 92 7.86 23.22 6.39
CA VAL A 92 6.44 23.01 6.71
C VAL A 92 6.10 23.54 8.11
N THR A 93 6.97 23.33 9.09
CA THR A 93 6.79 23.78 10.48
C THR A 93 6.74 25.31 10.58
N GLU A 94 7.64 26.01 9.88
CA GLU A 94 7.62 27.48 9.82
C GLU A 94 6.37 28.02 9.11
N ALA A 95 5.90 27.31 8.07
CA ALA A 95 4.65 27.67 7.41
C ALA A 95 3.43 27.48 8.33
N ILE A 96 3.37 26.40 9.11
CA ILE A 96 2.33 26.17 10.13
C ILE A 96 2.34 27.31 11.15
N ARG A 97 3.52 27.68 11.67
CA ARG A 97 3.66 28.80 12.62
C ARG A 97 3.19 30.12 12.02
N SER A 98 3.56 30.41 10.77
CA SER A 98 3.10 31.59 10.05
C SER A 98 1.57 31.61 9.91
N ASP A 99 0.95 30.46 9.59
CA ASP A 99 -0.49 30.35 9.44
C ASP A 99 -1.25 30.51 10.76
N ILE A 100 -0.70 29.99 11.87
CA ILE A 100 -1.24 30.22 13.22
C ILE A 100 -1.17 31.71 13.56
N ASN A 101 -0.03 32.36 13.34
CA ASN A 101 0.14 33.80 13.57
C ASN A 101 -0.82 34.62 12.70
N ASN A 102 -0.98 34.24 11.43
CA ASN A 102 -1.92 34.88 10.52
C ASN A 102 -3.37 34.72 11.00
N THR A 103 -3.71 33.54 11.52
CA THR A 103 -5.03 33.21 12.08
C THR A 103 -5.34 34.08 13.29
N ILE A 104 -4.38 34.23 14.21
CA ILE A 104 -4.49 35.14 15.36
C ILE A 104 -4.58 36.60 14.90
N GLY A 105 -3.80 36.98 13.89
CA GLY A 105 -3.83 38.31 13.29
C GLY A 105 -5.20 38.73 12.76
N GLN A 106 -6.08 37.79 12.41
CA GLN A 106 -7.47 38.09 12.02
C GLN A 106 -8.31 38.62 13.18
N ALA A 107 -8.10 38.10 14.41
CA ALA A 107 -8.74 38.65 15.59
C ALA A 107 -8.28 40.10 15.83
N LEU A 108 -7.00 40.40 15.56
CA LEU A 108 -6.41 41.72 15.76
C LEU A 108 -6.83 42.78 14.71
N LYS A 109 -7.35 42.37 13.54
CA LYS A 109 -7.84 43.31 12.50
C LYS A 109 -8.98 44.22 12.97
N VAL A 110 -9.71 43.83 14.01
CA VAL A 110 -10.78 44.63 14.63
C VAL A 110 -10.27 45.97 15.14
N ARG A 111 -8.98 46.09 15.47
CA ARG A 111 -8.40 47.30 16.06
C ARG A 111 -7.72 48.24 15.06
N ARG A 112 -7.73 47.94 13.74
CA ARG A 112 -6.95 48.69 12.71
C ARG A 112 -5.48 48.92 13.14
N ILE A 113 -4.87 47.99 13.87
CA ILE A 113 -3.42 48.06 14.14
C ILE A 113 -2.74 47.63 12.85
N LYS A 114 -2.06 48.57 12.17
CA LYS A 114 -1.09 48.23 11.12
C LYS A 114 0.06 47.50 11.81
N MET A 115 0.02 46.17 11.84
CA MET A 115 1.23 45.39 12.12
C MET A 115 2.24 45.73 11.02
N GLN A 116 3.30 46.45 11.39
CA GLN A 116 4.42 46.70 10.49
C GLN A 116 5.00 45.34 10.10
N HIS A 117 5.27 45.13 8.82
CA HIS A 117 5.67 43.85 8.22
C HIS A 117 7.03 43.30 8.70
N GLY A 118 7.63 43.87 9.77
CA GLY A 118 8.89 43.44 10.37
C GLY A 118 8.76 42.49 11.57
N ASP A 119 7.57 42.32 12.14
CA ASP A 119 7.34 41.61 13.42
C ASP A 119 6.70 40.21 13.26
N LEU A 120 6.97 39.52 12.14
CA LEU A 120 6.48 38.14 11.92
C LEU A 120 7.11 37.09 12.86
N TYR A 121 8.16 37.47 13.61
CA TYR A 121 8.91 36.58 14.49
C TYR A 121 8.69 36.82 15.99
N SER A 122 8.01 37.89 16.40
CA SER A 122 7.66 38.16 17.80
C SER A 122 6.39 37.42 18.20
N ALA A 123 6.38 36.86 19.42
CA ALA A 123 5.21 36.15 19.94
C ALA A 123 4.01 37.10 19.99
N PRO A 124 2.82 36.71 19.48
CA PRO A 124 1.64 37.56 19.52
C PRO A 124 1.26 37.87 20.98
N ASP A 125 0.96 39.13 21.29
CA ASP A 125 0.46 39.52 22.61
C ASP A 125 -0.94 38.94 22.82
N MET A 126 -0.99 37.80 23.50
CA MET A 126 -2.22 37.04 23.74
C MET A 126 -3.23 37.79 24.62
N GLY A 127 -2.79 38.78 25.41
CA GLY A 127 -3.68 39.67 26.16
C GLY A 127 -4.50 40.57 25.23
N LEU A 128 -3.86 41.14 24.20
CA LEU A 128 -4.54 41.93 23.17
C LEU A 128 -5.48 41.09 22.30
N VAL A 129 -5.14 39.82 22.06
CA VAL A 129 -5.97 38.88 21.31
C VAL A 129 -7.25 38.57 22.09
N ALA A 130 -7.14 38.28 23.39
CA ALA A 130 -8.29 38.00 24.25
C ALA A 130 -9.29 39.16 24.27
N ASP A 131 -8.80 40.40 24.35
CA ASP A 131 -9.61 41.61 24.30
C ASP A 131 -10.34 41.78 22.95
N CYS A 132 -9.66 41.50 21.84
CA CYS A 132 -10.28 41.58 20.51
C CYS A 132 -11.32 40.47 20.32
N VAL A 133 -11.03 39.24 20.75
CA VAL A 133 -11.96 38.12 20.71
C VAL A 133 -13.22 38.44 21.51
N ARG A 134 -13.09 38.99 22.71
CA ARG A 134 -14.23 39.44 23.53
C ARG A 134 -15.12 40.45 22.79
N ARG A 135 -14.53 41.47 22.15
CA ARG A 135 -15.28 42.46 21.34
C ARG A 135 -15.98 41.85 20.14
N ILE A 136 -15.37 40.86 19.49
CA ILE A 136 -15.99 40.12 18.37
C ILE A 136 -17.20 39.32 18.88
N GLN A 137 -17.10 38.73 20.07
CA GLN A 137 -18.18 37.94 20.68
C GLN A 137 -19.41 38.77 21.04
N GLU A 138 -19.26 40.08 21.28
CA GLU A 138 -20.35 41.01 21.62
C GLU A 138 -21.19 41.41 20.39
N LYS A 139 -20.61 41.32 19.17
CA LYS A 139 -21.28 41.73 17.92
C LYS A 139 -21.56 40.53 17.01
N SER A 140 -22.84 40.16 16.86
CA SER A 140 -23.27 38.98 16.10
C SER A 140 -22.79 38.96 14.64
N SER A 141 -22.80 40.10 13.94
CA SER A 141 -22.37 40.21 12.55
C SER A 141 -20.85 40.03 12.37
N TRP A 142 -20.05 40.47 13.35
CA TRP A 142 -18.60 40.28 13.36
C TRP A 142 -18.24 38.86 13.78
N SER A 143 -18.96 38.32 14.76
CA SER A 143 -18.81 36.94 15.20
C SER A 143 -19.04 35.95 14.06
N ARG A 144 -20.10 36.10 13.26
CA ARG A 144 -20.37 35.19 12.12
C ARG A 144 -19.28 35.25 11.04
N LYS A 145 -18.81 36.46 10.69
CA LYS A 145 -17.74 36.65 9.70
C LYS A 145 -16.41 36.08 10.19
N PHE A 146 -16.12 36.29 11.47
CA PHE A 146 -14.91 35.75 12.11
C PHE A 146 -14.91 34.22 12.08
N VAL A 147 -16.01 33.57 12.50
CA VAL A 147 -16.12 32.09 12.49
C VAL A 147 -15.91 31.51 11.09
N LEU A 148 -16.57 32.05 10.05
CA LEU A 148 -16.42 31.54 8.68
C LEU A 148 -15.00 31.73 8.15
N SER A 149 -14.37 32.89 8.40
CA SER A 149 -12.99 33.13 8.01
C SER A 149 -12.00 32.24 8.76
N MET A 150 -12.30 31.91 10.02
CA MET A 150 -11.50 31.02 10.85
C MET A 150 -11.56 29.58 10.35
N LEU A 151 -12.76 29.07 10.04
CA LEU A 151 -12.94 27.71 9.55
C LEU A 151 -12.19 27.46 8.23
N GLY A 152 -12.25 28.38 7.27
CA GLY A 152 -11.49 28.24 6.02
C GLY A 152 -9.96 28.20 6.23
N ARG A 153 -9.44 28.93 7.22
CA ARG A 153 -8.01 28.88 7.56
C ARG A 153 -7.61 27.64 8.34
N MET A 154 -8.52 27.08 9.13
CA MET A 154 -8.29 25.80 9.78
C MET A 154 -8.18 24.69 8.74
N GLU A 155 -8.95 24.73 7.64
CA GLU A 155 -8.80 23.79 6.53
C GLU A 155 -7.41 23.87 5.88
N ASP A 156 -6.90 25.09 5.64
CA ASP A 156 -5.52 25.27 5.13
C ASP A 156 -4.46 24.74 6.12
N LEU A 157 -4.66 24.97 7.42
CA LEU A 157 -3.77 24.52 8.48
C LEU A 157 -3.76 22.99 8.64
N GLU A 158 -4.94 22.36 8.58
CA GLU A 158 -5.13 20.91 8.57
C GLU A 158 -4.36 20.27 7.41
N ILE A 159 -4.42 20.85 6.20
CA ILE A 159 -3.66 20.38 5.03
C ILE A 159 -2.14 20.42 5.30
N ARG A 160 -1.63 21.47 5.95
CA ARG A 160 -0.20 21.58 6.26
C ARG A 160 0.24 20.62 7.37
N ILE A 161 -0.60 20.39 8.36
CA ILE A 161 -0.33 19.41 9.42
C ILE A 161 -0.32 17.99 8.84
N ASP A 162 -1.24 17.68 7.94
CA ASP A 162 -1.21 16.42 7.19
C ASP A 162 0.10 16.27 6.41
N LYS A 163 0.57 17.34 5.76
CA LYS A 163 1.87 17.36 5.09
C LYS A 163 3.04 17.15 6.06
N LEU A 164 2.99 17.72 7.26
CA LEU A 164 3.99 17.53 8.31
C LEU A 164 4.05 16.05 8.74
N HIS A 165 2.91 15.44 9.06
CA HIS A 165 2.86 14.03 9.44
C HIS A 165 3.41 13.11 8.35
N ARG A 166 3.06 13.35 7.08
CA ARG A 166 3.62 12.60 5.94
C ARG A 166 5.14 12.67 5.93
N LYS A 167 5.72 13.86 6.08
CA LYS A 167 7.19 14.03 6.06
C LYS A 167 7.87 13.39 7.27
N VAL A 168 7.23 13.36 8.43
CA VAL A 168 7.74 12.65 9.62
C VAL A 168 7.73 11.13 9.41
N ILE A 169 6.68 10.56 8.82
CA ILE A 169 6.63 9.11 8.49
C ILE A 169 7.71 8.76 7.45
N VAL A 170 7.89 9.62 6.44
CA VAL A 170 8.96 9.48 5.44
C VAL A 170 10.34 9.48 6.13
N LEU A 171 10.57 10.39 7.08
CA LEU A 171 11.82 10.45 7.86
C LEU A 171 12.09 9.13 8.59
N GLU A 172 11.10 8.56 9.27
CA GLU A 172 11.25 7.27 9.96
C GLU A 172 11.60 6.14 8.99
N ARG A 173 10.88 6.05 7.86
CA ARG A 173 11.13 5.03 6.82
C ARG A 173 12.52 5.15 6.20
N ILE A 174 12.91 6.36 5.76
CA ILE A 174 14.22 6.61 5.17
C ILE A 174 15.32 6.22 6.16
N SER A 175 15.19 6.63 7.42
CA SER A 175 16.17 6.33 8.45
C SER A 175 16.31 4.83 8.68
N ASP A 176 15.18 4.13 8.79
CA ASP A 176 15.17 2.68 9.00
C ASP A 176 15.69 1.90 7.80
N TYR A 177 15.39 2.36 6.59
CA TYR A 177 15.88 1.77 5.35
C TYR A 177 17.40 1.89 5.22
N PHE A 178 17.94 3.11 5.35
CA PHE A 178 19.38 3.33 5.21
C PHE A 178 20.17 2.67 6.34
N LEU A 179 19.62 2.62 7.56
CA LEU A 179 20.26 1.92 8.67
C LEU A 179 20.40 0.41 8.38
N GLN A 180 19.36 -0.20 7.81
CA GLN A 180 19.40 -1.62 7.43
C GLN A 180 20.37 -1.88 6.29
N LYS A 181 20.42 -0.97 5.32
CA LYS A 181 21.31 -1.06 4.17
C LYS A 181 22.79 -1.00 4.57
N GLU A 182 23.16 -0.12 5.49
CA GLU A 182 24.56 0.05 5.92
C GLU A 182 25.01 -0.98 6.97
N HIS A 183 24.08 -1.60 7.69
CA HIS A 183 24.38 -2.56 8.74
C HIS A 183 23.67 -3.90 8.58
N PRO A 184 23.82 -4.59 7.43
CA PRO A 184 23.09 -5.82 7.13
C PRO A 184 23.32 -6.91 8.19
N ASP A 185 24.53 -7.01 8.74
CA ASP A 185 24.91 -8.03 9.74
C ASP A 185 24.19 -7.87 11.08
N ILE A 186 23.74 -6.65 11.41
CA ILE A 186 22.97 -6.39 12.63
C ILE A 186 21.51 -6.76 12.39
N PHE A 187 21.01 -6.50 11.18
CA PHE A 187 19.60 -6.65 10.83
C PHE A 187 19.25 -8.01 10.22
N SER A 188 20.22 -8.85 9.84
CA SER A 188 20.00 -10.20 9.32
C SER A 188 19.21 -11.07 10.29
N ASP A 189 19.44 -10.91 11.60
CA ASP A 189 18.84 -11.70 12.66
C ASP A 189 17.63 -11.02 13.31
N ILE A 190 17.36 -9.76 12.95
CA ILE A 190 16.40 -8.87 13.62
C ILE A 190 15.17 -8.70 12.73
N ARG A 191 14.05 -9.31 13.12
CA ARG A 191 12.77 -9.08 12.46
C ARG A 191 11.97 -8.02 13.20
N ARG A 192 11.58 -6.96 12.50
CA ARG A 192 10.70 -5.91 13.05
C ARG A 192 9.25 -6.35 12.89
N VAL A 193 8.52 -6.41 14.00
CA VAL A 193 7.07 -6.60 13.97
C VAL A 193 6.42 -5.23 13.78
N PRO A 194 5.57 -5.02 12.77
CA PRO A 194 4.91 -3.73 12.58
C PRO A 194 4.06 -3.36 13.81
N GLY A 195 4.25 -2.14 14.31
CA GLY A 195 3.53 -1.58 15.46
C GLY A 195 4.09 -1.93 16.85
N ARG A 196 5.23 -2.63 16.98
CA ARG A 196 5.89 -2.84 18.28
C ARG A 196 7.33 -2.34 18.29
N ARG A 197 7.71 -1.66 19.39
CA ARG A 197 9.08 -1.17 19.68
C ARG A 197 10.11 -2.27 19.93
N THR A 198 9.71 -3.53 20.00
CA THR A 198 10.59 -4.65 20.37
C THR A 198 11.02 -5.47 19.16
N ILE A 199 12.33 -5.52 18.98
CA ILE A 199 13.06 -6.36 18.03
C ILE A 199 12.97 -7.82 18.49
N LEU A 200 12.44 -8.71 17.65
CA LEU A 200 12.53 -10.15 17.88
C LEU A 200 13.70 -10.69 17.06
N ARG A 201 14.70 -11.24 17.77
CA ARG A 201 15.71 -12.11 17.16
C ARG A 201 15.02 -13.40 16.73
N ILE A 202 15.09 -13.74 15.45
CA ILE A 202 14.55 -15.01 14.93
C ILE A 202 15.73 -15.81 14.38
N GLY A 203 15.90 -17.03 14.88
CA GLY A 203 16.93 -17.96 14.42
C GLY A 203 16.76 -18.40 12.96
N GLU A 204 17.81 -19.03 12.42
CA GLU A 204 17.99 -19.39 11.00
C GLU A 204 16.98 -20.39 10.40
N ASP A 205 15.94 -20.82 11.13
CA ASP A 205 14.87 -21.72 10.66
C ASP A 205 14.06 -21.18 9.46
N GLY A 206 14.34 -19.97 9.01
CA GLY A 206 13.67 -19.30 7.90
C GLY A 206 14.16 -19.69 6.49
N MET A 207 15.43 -20.09 6.31
CA MET A 207 16.00 -20.29 4.97
C MET A 207 15.36 -21.48 4.24
N ASP A 208 15.14 -22.60 4.92
CA ASP A 208 14.50 -23.79 4.34
C ASP A 208 13.04 -23.50 3.93
N THR A 209 12.32 -22.72 4.73
CA THR A 209 10.94 -22.31 4.38
C THR A 209 10.91 -21.41 3.15
N VAL A 210 11.86 -20.48 3.02
CA VAL A 210 12.00 -19.59 1.86
C VAL A 210 12.35 -20.42 0.63
N GLN A 211 13.30 -21.34 0.74
CA GLN A 211 13.72 -22.20 -0.36
C GLN A 211 12.58 -23.09 -0.86
N ASN A 212 11.85 -23.75 0.04
CA ASN A 212 10.69 -24.57 -0.33
C ASN A 212 9.59 -23.75 -1.01
N LYS A 213 9.30 -22.55 -0.49
CA LYS A 213 8.31 -21.64 -1.09
C LYS A 213 8.74 -21.10 -2.44
N LEU A 214 10.03 -20.84 -2.60
CA LEU A 214 10.60 -20.43 -3.88
C LEU A 214 10.52 -21.58 -4.89
N LEU A 215 10.83 -22.82 -4.50
CA LEU A 215 10.69 -24.00 -5.36
C LEU A 215 9.24 -24.21 -5.80
N ASP A 216 8.28 -24.07 -4.88
CA ASP A 216 6.84 -24.12 -5.20
C ASP A 216 6.44 -23.02 -6.20
N ALA A 217 6.91 -21.79 -5.99
CA ALA A 217 6.64 -20.66 -6.90
C ALA A 217 7.28 -20.87 -8.27
N LEU A 218 8.50 -21.42 -8.32
CA LEU A 218 9.20 -21.75 -9.57
C LEU A 218 8.45 -22.82 -10.37
N ALA A 219 7.93 -23.85 -9.70
CA ALA A 219 7.11 -24.87 -10.35
C ALA A 219 5.81 -24.27 -10.91
N ALA A 220 5.08 -23.50 -10.09
CA ALA A 220 3.86 -22.83 -10.51
C ALA A 220 4.08 -21.81 -11.64
N ARG A 221 5.24 -21.14 -11.68
CA ARG A 221 5.63 -20.25 -12.78
C ARG A 221 5.79 -21.01 -14.09
N LYS A 222 6.49 -22.15 -14.08
CA LYS A 222 6.65 -23.00 -15.27
C LYS A 222 5.28 -23.45 -15.79
N ASP A 223 4.38 -23.84 -14.89
CA ASP A 223 3.01 -24.19 -15.24
C ASP A 223 2.26 -23.00 -15.84
N ALA A 224 2.37 -21.81 -15.25
CA ALA A 224 1.73 -20.59 -15.75
C ALA A 224 2.25 -20.17 -17.14
N GLU A 225 3.55 -20.32 -17.41
CA GLU A 225 4.17 -20.09 -18.71
C GLU A 225 3.70 -21.09 -19.77
N LEU A 226 3.63 -22.38 -19.41
CA LEU A 226 3.09 -23.43 -20.29
C LEU A 226 1.61 -23.16 -20.62
N LEU A 227 0.81 -22.75 -19.64
CA LEU A 227 -0.58 -22.37 -19.84
C LEU A 227 -0.71 -21.13 -20.74
N HIS A 228 0.12 -20.11 -20.54
CA HIS A 228 0.13 -18.92 -21.41
C HIS A 228 0.39 -19.28 -22.88
N ARG A 229 1.27 -20.24 -23.16
CA ARG A 229 1.50 -20.72 -24.53
C ARG A 229 0.30 -21.47 -25.08
N ALA A 230 -0.37 -22.26 -24.25
CA ALA A 230 -1.56 -23.03 -24.63
C ALA A 230 -2.81 -22.15 -24.83
N THR A 231 -2.82 -20.91 -24.34
CA THR A 231 -3.99 -20.03 -24.47
C THR A 231 -4.17 -19.37 -25.84
N ARG A 232 -3.12 -19.32 -26.68
CA ARG A 232 -3.05 -18.66 -28.01
C ARG A 232 -3.46 -17.17 -28.02
N THR A 233 -2.84 -16.37 -28.90
CA THR A 233 -3.10 -14.93 -29.02
C THR A 233 -4.39 -14.67 -29.80
N GLY A 234 -5.43 -14.13 -29.15
CA GLY A 234 -6.65 -13.68 -29.83
C GLY A 234 -7.92 -13.72 -28.96
N ASN A 235 -7.99 -14.63 -27.99
CA ASN A 235 -9.14 -14.73 -27.09
C ASN A 235 -8.91 -13.93 -25.80
N GLN A 236 -9.91 -13.17 -25.38
CA GLN A 236 -9.89 -12.49 -24.10
C GLN A 236 -10.02 -13.54 -22.99
N ILE A 237 -8.92 -13.78 -22.28
CA ILE A 237 -8.84 -14.76 -21.21
C ILE A 237 -8.72 -14.03 -19.89
N HIS A 238 -9.45 -14.52 -18.89
CA HIS A 238 -9.32 -14.04 -17.54
C HIS A 238 -8.79 -15.13 -16.62
N ILE A 239 -7.93 -14.74 -15.69
CA ILE A 239 -7.24 -15.62 -14.75
C ILE A 239 -7.63 -15.24 -13.34
N GLY A 240 -7.99 -16.22 -12.52
CA GLY A 240 -8.16 -16.03 -11.10
C GLY A 240 -6.82 -15.72 -10.42
N LEU A 241 -6.69 -14.52 -9.85
CA LEU A 241 -5.53 -14.15 -9.02
C LEU A 241 -5.72 -14.77 -7.63
N ALA A 242 -6.72 -14.31 -6.89
CA ALA A 242 -7.08 -14.88 -5.60
C ALA A 242 -8.45 -15.55 -5.70
N VAL A 243 -8.48 -16.87 -5.60
CA VAL A 243 -9.71 -17.68 -5.65
C VAL A 243 -9.70 -18.63 -4.46
N PRO A 244 -10.40 -18.32 -3.35
CA PRO A 244 -10.30 -19.09 -2.11
C PRO A 244 -10.86 -20.52 -2.23
N GLN A 245 -11.66 -20.79 -3.26
CA GLN A 245 -12.30 -22.09 -3.48
C GLN A 245 -11.40 -23.13 -4.16
N ILE A 246 -10.25 -22.73 -4.71
CA ILE A 246 -9.35 -23.64 -5.46
C ILE A 246 -8.08 -23.94 -4.66
N HIS A 247 -7.44 -25.05 -4.99
CA HIS A 247 -6.17 -25.42 -4.38
C HIS A 247 -5.04 -24.45 -4.82
N LYS A 248 -4.03 -24.24 -3.98
CA LYS A 248 -2.94 -23.26 -4.22
C LYS A 248 -2.11 -23.50 -5.49
N ARG A 249 -2.10 -24.74 -6.00
CA ARG A 249 -1.42 -25.12 -7.25
C ARG A 249 -2.35 -25.11 -8.47
N ASP A 250 -3.66 -24.99 -8.27
CA ASP A 250 -4.63 -24.99 -9.35
C ASP A 250 -4.77 -23.56 -9.92
N PHE A 251 -5.25 -23.49 -11.16
CA PHE A 251 -5.56 -22.25 -11.86
C PHE A 251 -7.05 -22.22 -12.20
N ALA A 252 -7.68 -21.06 -12.01
CA ALA A 252 -9.03 -20.81 -12.47
C ALA A 252 -8.98 -19.86 -13.66
N PHE A 253 -9.70 -20.20 -14.72
CA PHE A 253 -9.83 -19.40 -15.92
C PHE A 253 -11.29 -19.12 -16.23
N LEU A 254 -11.55 -17.93 -16.76
CA LEU A 254 -12.79 -17.61 -17.46
C LEU A 254 -12.44 -17.43 -18.93
N VAL A 255 -12.93 -18.34 -19.76
CA VAL A 255 -12.67 -18.35 -21.20
C VAL A 255 -13.94 -17.94 -21.93
N ASN A 256 -13.87 -16.89 -22.74
CA ASN A 256 -15.00 -16.48 -23.57
C ASN A 256 -14.95 -17.24 -24.90
N LEU A 257 -15.98 -18.06 -25.17
CA LEU A 257 -16.15 -18.81 -26.40
C LEU A 257 -17.54 -18.49 -26.97
N ASN A 258 -17.59 -18.12 -28.26
CA ASN A 258 -18.85 -17.84 -28.96
C ASN A 258 -19.76 -16.82 -28.23
N GLY A 259 -19.17 -15.83 -27.54
CA GLY A 259 -19.90 -14.80 -26.78
C GLY A 259 -20.45 -15.26 -25.42
N ARG A 260 -20.07 -16.46 -24.95
CA ARG A 260 -20.40 -16.95 -23.60
C ARG A 260 -19.12 -17.22 -22.81
N ALA A 261 -19.12 -16.82 -21.54
CA ALA A 261 -18.00 -17.06 -20.65
C ALA A 261 -18.14 -18.39 -19.90
N HIS A 262 -17.07 -19.18 -19.92
CA HIS A 262 -17.01 -20.52 -19.33
C HIS A 262 -15.96 -20.57 -18.23
N ASP A 263 -16.40 -20.84 -17.00
CA ASP A 263 -15.52 -21.09 -15.86
C ASP A 263 -14.82 -22.44 -16.04
N THR A 264 -13.49 -22.43 -15.88
CA THR A 264 -12.64 -23.61 -16.09
C THR A 264 -11.63 -23.73 -14.95
N LEU A 265 -11.55 -24.92 -14.35
CA LEU A 265 -10.53 -25.28 -13.37
C LEU A 265 -9.44 -26.08 -14.08
N VAL A 266 -8.19 -25.65 -13.91
CA VAL A 266 -7.02 -26.25 -14.57
C VAL A 266 -6.02 -26.68 -13.50
N ARG A 267 -5.72 -27.98 -13.47
CA ARG A 267 -4.82 -28.59 -12.49
C ARG A 267 -3.56 -29.13 -13.18
N PRO A 268 -2.35 -28.73 -12.76
CA PRO A 268 -1.11 -29.31 -13.28
C PRO A 268 -1.03 -30.82 -12.99
N VAL A 269 -0.74 -31.63 -14.01
CA VAL A 269 -0.58 -33.09 -13.91
C VAL A 269 0.50 -33.61 -14.86
N THR A 270 1.14 -34.71 -14.52
CA THR A 270 2.04 -35.41 -15.45
C THR A 270 1.27 -36.46 -16.24
N ILE A 271 1.16 -36.25 -17.55
CA ILE A 271 0.48 -37.13 -18.49
C ILE A 271 1.51 -38.12 -19.04
N ARG A 272 1.40 -39.40 -18.65
CA ARG A 272 2.32 -40.47 -19.08
C ARG A 272 1.80 -41.26 -20.28
N SER A 273 0.50 -41.49 -20.34
CA SER A 273 -0.19 -42.09 -21.48
C SER A 273 -1.67 -41.71 -21.42
N ILE A 274 -2.26 -41.42 -22.58
CA ILE A 274 -3.71 -41.20 -22.72
C ILE A 274 -4.21 -42.21 -23.74
N ASN A 275 -5.09 -43.11 -23.30
CA ASN A 275 -5.66 -44.16 -24.15
C ASN A 275 -6.74 -43.62 -25.10
N ASP A 276 -7.25 -42.40 -24.87
CA ASP A 276 -8.30 -41.77 -25.67
C ASP A 276 -7.83 -40.40 -26.21
N PRO A 277 -7.39 -40.33 -27.48
CA PRO A 277 -6.88 -39.09 -28.08
C PRO A 277 -7.94 -37.98 -28.15
N ALA A 278 -9.24 -38.30 -28.10
CA ALA A 278 -10.29 -37.28 -28.08
C ALA A 278 -10.34 -36.50 -26.76
N ARG A 279 -9.74 -37.01 -25.68
CA ARG A 279 -9.61 -36.32 -24.39
C ARG A 279 -8.39 -35.41 -24.30
N LEU A 280 -7.46 -35.51 -25.25
CA LEU A 280 -6.24 -34.73 -25.27
C LEU A 280 -6.40 -33.55 -26.22
N GLN A 281 -6.24 -32.34 -25.68
CA GLN A 281 -6.33 -31.10 -26.43
C GLN A 281 -4.99 -30.35 -26.35
N THR A 282 -4.70 -29.54 -27.36
CA THR A 282 -3.42 -28.81 -27.47
C THR A 282 -3.52 -27.34 -27.04
N ASP A 283 -4.73 -26.78 -27.05
CA ASP A 283 -4.99 -25.41 -26.59
C ASP A 283 -6.17 -25.35 -25.61
N LEU A 284 -6.17 -24.30 -24.78
CA LEU A 284 -7.19 -24.11 -23.75
C LEU A 284 -8.60 -23.90 -24.35
N PRO A 285 -8.80 -23.11 -25.41
CA PRO A 285 -10.10 -22.95 -26.05
C PRO A 285 -10.70 -24.27 -26.57
N ALA A 286 -9.91 -25.17 -27.19
CA ALA A 286 -10.41 -26.47 -27.63
C ALA A 286 -10.71 -27.39 -26.44
N ALA A 287 -9.89 -27.35 -25.39
CA ALA A 287 -10.18 -28.06 -24.14
C ALA A 287 -11.53 -27.66 -23.54
N VAL A 288 -11.80 -26.36 -23.46
CA VAL A 288 -13.10 -25.85 -22.96
C VAL A 288 -14.24 -26.20 -23.92
N SER A 289 -14.04 -26.09 -25.23
CA SER A 289 -15.06 -26.47 -26.23
C SER A 289 -15.46 -27.94 -26.13
N ASN A 290 -14.50 -28.84 -25.90
CA ASN A 290 -14.75 -30.26 -25.70
C ASN A 290 -15.51 -30.54 -24.39
N LEU A 291 -15.18 -29.81 -23.32
CA LEU A 291 -15.88 -29.91 -22.02
C LEU A 291 -17.34 -29.45 -22.11
N ILE A 292 -17.64 -28.44 -22.92
CA ILE A 292 -19.03 -27.99 -23.16
C ILE A 292 -19.85 -29.14 -23.78
N GLY A 293 -19.26 -29.88 -24.72
CA GLY A 293 -19.92 -31.02 -25.36
C GLY A 293 -20.04 -32.27 -24.47
N LYS A 294 -19.19 -32.40 -23.44
CA LYS A 294 -19.12 -33.56 -22.53
C LYS A 294 -18.87 -33.14 -21.08
N THR A 295 -19.91 -32.60 -20.44
CA THR A 295 -19.88 -31.91 -19.14
C THR A 295 -19.32 -32.71 -17.95
N HIS A 296 -19.28 -34.04 -18.03
CA HIS A 296 -18.74 -34.92 -16.97
C HIS A 296 -17.43 -35.63 -17.36
N ALA A 297 -16.85 -35.35 -18.53
CA ALA A 297 -15.64 -36.00 -18.98
C ALA A 297 -14.37 -35.27 -18.52
N THR A 298 -13.37 -36.02 -18.08
CA THR A 298 -12.04 -35.47 -17.82
C THR A 298 -11.37 -35.11 -19.14
N CYS A 299 -11.07 -33.83 -19.35
CA CYS A 299 -10.28 -33.35 -20.48
C CYS A 299 -8.84 -33.09 -20.02
N TYR A 300 -7.88 -33.41 -20.87
CA TYR A 300 -6.47 -33.13 -20.64
C TYR A 300 -5.95 -32.14 -21.68
N LEU A 301 -5.11 -31.22 -21.23
CA LEU A 301 -4.43 -30.24 -22.06
C LEU A 301 -2.93 -30.58 -22.05
N LEU A 302 -2.38 -30.88 -23.22
CA LEU A 302 -0.94 -31.06 -23.40
C LEU A 302 -0.44 -29.99 -24.37
N PRO A 303 0.21 -28.93 -23.86
CA PRO A 303 0.74 -27.88 -24.71
C PRO A 303 1.74 -28.45 -25.75
N PRO A 304 1.81 -27.94 -26.99
CA PRO A 304 2.60 -28.53 -28.07
C PRO A 304 4.10 -28.67 -27.78
N SER A 305 4.63 -27.86 -26.86
CA SER A 305 6.04 -27.86 -26.47
C SER A 305 6.37 -28.79 -25.29
N SER A 306 5.41 -29.59 -24.82
CA SER A 306 5.54 -30.45 -23.64
C SER A 306 5.41 -31.93 -23.98
N THR A 307 6.31 -32.74 -23.43
CA THR A 307 6.30 -34.21 -23.64
C THR A 307 5.42 -34.95 -22.64
N SER A 308 5.28 -34.43 -21.42
CA SER A 308 4.49 -35.08 -20.35
C SER A 308 3.91 -34.12 -19.31
N ALA A 309 4.39 -32.88 -19.21
CA ALA A 309 3.81 -31.88 -18.32
C ALA A 309 2.55 -31.29 -18.97
N GLY A 310 1.38 -31.61 -18.43
CA GLY A 310 0.11 -31.15 -18.95
C GLY A 310 -0.83 -30.73 -17.84
N PHE A 311 -2.10 -30.60 -18.20
CA PHE A 311 -3.12 -30.12 -17.28
C PHE A 311 -4.39 -30.97 -17.37
N GLU A 312 -4.98 -31.26 -16.23
CA GLU A 312 -6.35 -31.74 -16.13
C GLU A 312 -7.27 -30.52 -16.15
N VAL A 313 -8.19 -30.49 -17.11
CA VAL A 313 -9.14 -29.39 -17.32
C VAL A 313 -10.54 -29.89 -16.98
N LYS A 314 -11.23 -29.17 -16.09
CA LYS A 314 -12.57 -29.51 -15.59
C LYS A 314 -13.48 -28.30 -15.51
N THR A 315 -14.77 -28.52 -15.69
CA THR A 315 -15.80 -27.55 -15.29
C THR A 315 -15.91 -27.55 -13.76
N PRO A 316 -15.73 -26.41 -13.07
CA PRO A 316 -15.82 -26.36 -11.62
C PRO A 316 -17.27 -26.64 -11.17
N PRO A 317 -17.47 -27.23 -9.98
CA PRO A 317 -18.80 -27.53 -9.46
C PRO A 317 -19.62 -26.28 -9.09
N THR A 318 -18.95 -25.14 -8.95
CA THR A 318 -19.54 -23.85 -8.59
C THR A 318 -18.89 -22.73 -9.39
N ASN A 319 -19.64 -21.66 -9.69
CA ASN A 319 -19.11 -20.49 -10.37
C ASN A 319 -17.97 -19.84 -9.57
N LEU A 320 -16.78 -19.84 -10.16
CA LEU A 320 -15.57 -19.27 -9.59
C LEU A 320 -15.43 -17.80 -10.02
N LEU A 321 -15.36 -17.56 -11.33
CA LEU A 321 -15.03 -16.27 -11.92
C LEU A 321 -16.16 -15.66 -12.76
N CYS A 322 -17.14 -16.45 -13.25
CA CYS A 322 -18.26 -15.93 -14.06
C CYS A 322 -18.95 -14.70 -13.43
N ASN A 323 -19.10 -14.70 -12.10
CA ASN A 323 -19.73 -13.60 -11.35
C ASN A 323 -18.92 -12.28 -11.38
N LEU A 324 -17.65 -12.32 -11.82
CA LEU A 324 -16.78 -11.16 -11.97
C LEU A 324 -16.78 -10.58 -13.38
N GLU A 325 -17.30 -11.29 -14.38
CA GLU A 325 -17.26 -10.84 -15.78
C GLU A 325 -17.88 -9.45 -15.96
N HIS A 326 -19.08 -9.26 -15.40
CA HIS A 326 -19.84 -8.01 -15.51
C HIS A 326 -19.48 -6.97 -14.43
N LYS A 327 -18.50 -7.24 -13.59
CA LYS A 327 -18.05 -6.27 -12.58
C LYS A 327 -17.18 -5.20 -13.22
N GLN A 328 -17.27 -3.99 -12.67
CA GLN A 328 -16.39 -2.90 -13.07
C GLN A 328 -14.95 -3.20 -12.63
N PRO A 329 -13.94 -2.80 -13.43
CA PRO A 329 -12.55 -2.93 -13.03
C PRO A 329 -12.24 -2.01 -11.84
N LEU A 330 -11.16 -2.32 -11.12
CA LEU A 330 -10.71 -1.53 -9.98
C LEU A 330 -10.49 -0.06 -10.33
N SER A 331 -9.92 0.22 -11.50
CA SER A 331 -9.68 1.61 -11.93
C SER A 331 -10.96 2.46 -11.99
N THR A 332 -12.09 1.88 -12.41
CA THR A 332 -13.40 2.57 -12.43
C THR A 332 -13.90 2.82 -11.02
N ILE A 333 -13.77 1.83 -10.13
CA ILE A 333 -14.16 1.94 -8.71
C ILE A 333 -13.32 3.02 -8.01
N ILE A 334 -12.02 3.05 -8.28
CA ILE A 334 -11.06 4.01 -7.74
C ILE A 334 -11.40 5.43 -8.21
N ARG A 335 -11.66 5.63 -9.51
CA ARG A 335 -11.94 6.96 -10.10
C ARG A 335 -13.34 7.51 -9.80
N HIS A 336 -14.32 6.66 -9.53
CA HIS A 336 -15.72 7.06 -9.42
C HIS A 336 -16.37 6.65 -8.08
N GLN A 337 -15.66 6.89 -6.99
CA GLN A 337 -16.22 6.68 -5.65
C GLN A 337 -17.45 7.55 -5.46
N ASN A 338 -18.54 6.94 -4.96
CA ASN A 338 -19.78 7.59 -4.58
C ASN A 338 -20.60 8.28 -5.69
N ARG A 339 -20.28 8.08 -6.99
CA ARG A 339 -21.04 8.69 -8.10
C ARG A 339 -22.37 8.00 -8.43
N LEU A 340 -22.54 6.73 -8.06
CA LEU A 340 -23.75 5.95 -8.38
C LEU A 340 -24.21 5.18 -7.15
N LEU A 341 -25.52 5.19 -6.88
CA LEU A 341 -26.16 4.47 -5.75
C LEU A 341 -25.96 2.93 -5.79
N GLY A 342 -25.39 2.38 -6.87
CA GLY A 342 -25.04 0.96 -7.01
C GLY A 342 -23.55 0.66 -7.25
N SER A 343 -22.65 1.64 -7.10
CA SER A 343 -21.21 1.40 -7.28
C SER A 343 -20.66 0.53 -6.15
N GLN A 344 -19.77 -0.40 -6.51
CA GLN A 344 -19.10 -1.25 -5.52
C GLN A 344 -18.12 -0.40 -4.70
N ILE A 345 -18.43 -0.18 -3.43
CA ILE A 345 -17.56 0.58 -2.52
C ILE A 345 -16.43 -0.32 -2.04
N LEU A 346 -15.19 0.16 -2.18
CA LEU A 346 -14.01 -0.51 -1.65
C LEU A 346 -13.76 -0.02 -0.21
N TYR A 347 -14.23 -0.76 0.77
CA TYR A 347 -14.01 -0.44 2.19
C TYR A 347 -12.57 -0.72 2.61
N PRO A 348 -12.03 -0.08 3.68
CA PRO A 348 -10.63 -0.26 4.11
C PRO A 348 -10.23 -1.72 4.34
N ARG A 349 -11.17 -2.52 4.83
CA ARG A 349 -10.99 -3.94 5.02
C ARG A 349 -10.83 -4.71 3.71
N ASP A 350 -11.64 -4.35 2.71
CA ASP A 350 -11.61 -4.98 1.41
C ASP A 350 -10.34 -4.57 0.64
N GLN A 351 -9.84 -3.34 0.85
CA GLN A 351 -8.51 -2.92 0.37
C GLN A 351 -7.42 -3.84 0.91
N SER A 352 -7.40 -4.06 2.23
CA SER A 352 -6.40 -4.90 2.89
C SER A 352 -6.46 -6.35 2.40
N ALA A 353 -7.67 -6.89 2.27
CA ALA A 353 -7.89 -8.26 1.79
C ALA A 353 -7.45 -8.42 0.33
N LEU A 354 -7.87 -7.49 -0.53
CA LEU A 354 -7.53 -7.48 -1.95
C LEU A 354 -6.02 -7.30 -2.17
N ALA A 355 -5.39 -6.35 -1.47
CA ALA A 355 -3.95 -6.12 -1.52
C ALA A 355 -3.17 -7.36 -1.09
N SER A 356 -3.55 -7.97 0.03
CA SER A 356 -2.93 -9.22 0.52
C SER A 356 -3.06 -10.34 -0.50
N GLY A 357 -4.24 -10.48 -1.11
CA GLY A 357 -4.50 -11.50 -2.11
C GLY A 357 -3.74 -11.32 -3.40
N ILE A 358 -3.69 -10.09 -3.92
CA ILE A 358 -2.90 -9.75 -5.11
C ILE A 358 -1.42 -10.08 -4.86
N SER A 359 -0.87 -9.67 -3.72
CA SER A 359 0.53 -9.95 -3.41
C SER A 359 0.85 -11.44 -3.28
N GLN A 360 0.03 -12.19 -2.54
CA GLN A 360 0.24 -13.63 -2.40
C GLN A 360 0.06 -14.37 -3.74
N ALA A 361 -0.97 -14.02 -4.51
CA ALA A 361 -1.25 -14.64 -5.81
C ALA A 361 -0.18 -14.31 -6.86
N SER A 362 0.36 -13.10 -6.82
CA SER A 362 1.36 -12.64 -7.78
C SER A 362 2.69 -13.38 -7.60
N PHE A 363 3.04 -13.80 -6.38
CA PHE A 363 4.31 -14.48 -6.10
C PHE A 363 4.57 -15.68 -7.01
N ARG A 364 3.57 -16.54 -7.23
CA ARG A 364 3.68 -17.72 -8.13
C ARG A 364 3.66 -17.37 -9.62
N LEU A 365 3.39 -16.12 -9.96
CA LEU A 365 3.31 -15.60 -11.33
C LEU A 365 4.50 -14.68 -11.68
N ILE A 366 5.37 -14.32 -10.73
CA ILE A 366 6.57 -13.50 -10.99
C ILE A 366 7.47 -14.23 -11.97
N GLY A 367 7.83 -13.56 -13.06
CA GLY A 367 8.56 -14.07 -14.22
C GLY A 367 7.65 -14.63 -15.34
N SER A 368 6.36 -14.87 -15.08
CA SER A 368 5.43 -15.30 -16.13
C SER A 368 4.91 -14.11 -16.95
N PRO A 369 4.49 -14.31 -18.22
CA PRO A 369 3.92 -13.25 -19.05
C PRO A 369 2.63 -12.62 -18.50
N TRP A 370 1.90 -13.34 -17.64
CA TRP A 370 0.61 -12.89 -17.13
C TRP A 370 0.70 -11.61 -16.29
N LEU A 371 1.78 -11.44 -15.53
CA LEU A 371 1.98 -10.22 -14.74
C LEU A 371 2.25 -8.97 -15.58
N ASN A 372 2.54 -9.12 -16.88
CA ASN A 372 2.63 -7.99 -17.81
C ASN A 372 1.26 -7.35 -18.09
N PHE A 373 0.16 -8.02 -17.72
CA PHE A 373 -1.19 -7.45 -17.80
C PHE A 373 -1.67 -6.89 -16.46
N LEU A 374 -0.89 -7.01 -15.38
CA LEU A 374 -1.30 -6.56 -14.05
C LEU A 374 -1.43 -5.03 -14.01
N ASP A 375 -2.67 -4.57 -13.85
CA ASP A 375 -3.09 -3.17 -13.84
C ASP A 375 -4.49 -3.09 -13.21
N CYS A 376 -4.82 -2.02 -12.48
CA CYS A 376 -6.15 -1.79 -11.91
C CYS A 376 -7.26 -1.74 -12.98
N THR A 377 -6.95 -1.41 -14.23
CA THR A 377 -7.87 -1.48 -15.37
C THR A 377 -8.25 -2.91 -15.76
N ASN A 378 -7.41 -3.89 -15.43
CA ASN A 378 -7.57 -5.29 -15.80
C ASN A 378 -8.05 -6.18 -14.64
N ILE A 379 -7.98 -5.68 -13.41
CA ILE A 379 -8.37 -6.41 -12.22
C ILE A 379 -9.83 -6.14 -11.88
N ARG A 380 -10.58 -7.22 -11.66
CA ARG A 380 -11.95 -7.21 -11.11
C ARG A 380 -11.97 -8.00 -9.82
N TRP A 381 -12.86 -7.62 -8.90
CA TRP A 381 -12.96 -8.29 -7.61
C TRP A 381 -14.39 -8.30 -7.09
N ARG A 382 -14.67 -9.24 -6.18
CA ARG A 382 -15.90 -9.30 -5.40
C ARG A 382 -15.63 -9.89 -4.04
N ARG A 383 -16.51 -9.57 -3.10
CA ARG A 383 -16.63 -10.30 -1.84
C ARG A 383 -17.78 -11.30 -1.93
N SER A 384 -17.56 -12.51 -1.45
CA SER A 384 -18.59 -13.54 -1.29
C SER A 384 -19.42 -13.26 -0.04
N THR A 385 -20.59 -13.89 0.04
CA THR A 385 -21.46 -13.86 1.23
C THR A 385 -20.78 -14.44 2.47
N ALA A 386 -19.87 -15.40 2.29
CA ALA A 386 -19.03 -15.96 3.36
C ALA A 386 -17.86 -15.03 3.78
N GLY A 387 -17.81 -13.80 3.26
CA GLY A 387 -16.79 -12.81 3.58
C GLY A 387 -15.45 -13.02 2.87
N SER A 388 -15.28 -14.09 2.08
CA SER A 388 -14.07 -14.34 1.28
C SER A 388 -14.05 -13.45 0.04
N TYR A 389 -12.88 -13.02 -0.41
CA TYR A 389 -12.78 -12.22 -1.65
C TYR A 389 -12.30 -13.11 -2.81
N THR A 390 -12.73 -12.74 -4.02
CA THR A 390 -12.27 -13.35 -5.26
C THR A 390 -11.82 -12.23 -6.19
N SER A 391 -10.64 -12.37 -6.78
CA SER A 391 -10.11 -11.42 -7.76
C SER A 391 -9.66 -12.11 -9.04
N MET A 392 -9.81 -11.39 -10.15
CA MET A 392 -9.57 -11.88 -11.50
C MET A 392 -8.76 -10.84 -12.27
N LEU A 393 -7.74 -11.30 -12.99
CA LEU A 393 -6.96 -10.52 -13.94
C LEU A 393 -7.44 -10.80 -15.35
N THR A 394 -7.65 -9.75 -16.13
CA THR A 394 -7.92 -9.86 -17.58
C THR A 394 -6.62 -9.72 -18.33
N ALA A 395 -6.32 -10.66 -19.23
CA ALA A 395 -5.14 -10.59 -20.07
C ALA A 395 -5.34 -9.62 -21.24
N LYS A 396 -5.42 -8.32 -20.93
CA LYS A 396 -5.51 -7.22 -21.88
C LYS A 396 -4.36 -6.26 -21.64
N LEU A 397 -3.81 -5.66 -22.69
CA LEU A 397 -2.83 -4.58 -22.52
C LEU A 397 -3.47 -3.44 -21.72
N GLY A 398 -2.88 -3.15 -20.55
CA GLY A 398 -3.31 -2.10 -19.62
C GLY A 398 -2.82 -0.72 -20.06
N ASP A 399 -2.36 0.10 -19.11
CA ASP A 399 -1.78 1.39 -19.43
C ASP A 399 -0.55 1.26 -20.34
N LEU A 400 -0.69 1.83 -21.55
CA LEU A 400 0.35 1.87 -22.57
C LEU A 400 1.52 2.74 -22.13
N SER A 401 1.28 3.78 -21.33
CA SER A 401 2.32 4.68 -20.83
C SER A 401 3.25 3.93 -19.87
N LEU A 402 2.69 3.34 -18.80
CA LEU A 402 3.40 2.46 -17.88
C LEU A 402 4.18 1.36 -18.60
N THR A 403 3.54 0.67 -19.55
CA THR A 403 4.18 -0.43 -20.28
C THR A 403 5.37 0.06 -21.12
N ARG A 404 5.25 1.20 -21.79
CA ARG A 404 6.35 1.80 -22.56
C ARG A 404 7.49 2.26 -21.64
N SER A 405 7.21 2.91 -20.52
CA SER A 405 8.24 3.38 -19.59
C SER A 405 9.02 2.21 -18.98
N LEU A 406 8.34 1.14 -18.58
CA LEU A 406 9.01 -0.07 -18.09
C LEU A 406 9.84 -0.74 -19.19
N GLN A 407 9.33 -0.80 -20.43
CA GLN A 407 10.08 -1.36 -21.55
C GLN A 407 11.36 -0.55 -21.84
N LYS A 408 11.30 0.80 -21.76
CA LYS A 408 12.48 1.66 -21.86
C LYS A 408 13.52 1.34 -20.78
N CYS A 409 13.07 1.17 -19.52
CA CYS A 409 13.95 0.79 -18.41
C CYS A 409 14.63 -0.58 -18.67
N LEU A 410 13.86 -1.58 -19.13
CA LEU A 410 14.40 -2.91 -19.46
C LEU A 410 15.45 -2.84 -20.59
N ILE A 411 15.14 -2.15 -21.69
CA ILE A 411 16.05 -2.00 -22.84
C ILE A 411 17.32 -1.27 -22.41
N SER A 412 17.19 -0.14 -21.72
CA SER A 412 18.34 0.66 -21.28
C SER A 412 19.24 -0.11 -20.32
N ASN A 413 18.68 -0.97 -19.45
CA ASN A 413 19.49 -1.82 -18.58
C ASN A 413 20.20 -2.96 -19.33
N LEU A 414 19.60 -3.49 -20.41
CA LEU A 414 20.21 -4.52 -21.26
C LEU A 414 21.42 -4.00 -22.05
N GLU A 415 21.43 -2.71 -22.38
CA GLU A 415 22.53 -2.04 -23.09
C GLU A 415 23.76 -1.78 -22.18
N ARG A 416 23.64 -1.97 -20.86
CA ARG A 416 24.74 -1.76 -19.92
C ARG A 416 25.75 -2.91 -19.98
N ARG A 417 27.01 -2.61 -19.65
CA ARG A 417 28.08 -3.62 -19.51
C ARG A 417 27.75 -4.67 -18.43
N ASP A 418 27.04 -4.24 -17.39
CA ASP A 418 26.65 -5.08 -16.25
C ASP A 418 25.19 -5.53 -16.39
N SER A 419 24.73 -5.75 -17.63
CA SER A 419 23.32 -5.97 -17.93
C SER A 419 22.75 -7.17 -17.20
N ARG A 420 21.50 -7.00 -16.74
CA ARG A 420 20.72 -8.04 -16.07
C ARG A 420 19.28 -7.97 -16.53
N ASP A 421 18.64 -9.13 -16.51
CA ASP A 421 17.21 -9.22 -16.76
C ASP A 421 16.43 -8.66 -15.56
N LEU A 422 15.87 -7.46 -15.73
CA LEU A 422 15.02 -6.78 -14.75
C LEU A 422 13.52 -7.09 -14.95
N THR A 423 13.16 -8.08 -15.78
CA THR A 423 11.75 -8.42 -16.05
C THR A 423 10.97 -8.68 -14.76
N LYS A 424 11.56 -9.40 -13.81
CA LYS A 424 10.92 -9.69 -12.50
C LYS A 424 10.80 -8.43 -11.64
N HIS A 425 11.82 -7.58 -11.59
CA HIS A 425 11.79 -6.31 -10.88
C HIS A 425 10.69 -5.40 -11.42
N ALA A 426 10.53 -5.33 -12.75
CA ALA A 426 9.45 -4.57 -13.39
C ALA A 426 8.05 -5.11 -13.05
N GLN A 427 7.89 -6.43 -12.94
CA GLN A 427 6.63 -7.03 -12.50
C GLN A 427 6.36 -6.76 -11.01
N ILE A 428 7.39 -6.83 -10.17
CA ILE A 428 7.28 -6.47 -8.75
C ILE A 428 6.90 -4.98 -8.58
N PHE A 429 7.51 -4.09 -9.37
CA PHE A 429 7.17 -2.68 -9.42
C PHE A 429 5.70 -2.45 -9.81
N ARG A 430 5.20 -3.15 -10.83
CA ARG A 430 3.77 -3.11 -11.22
C ARG A 430 2.85 -3.56 -10.10
N ILE A 431 3.22 -4.60 -9.35
CA ILE A 431 2.45 -5.02 -8.16
C ILE A 431 2.38 -3.85 -7.17
N GLY A 432 3.50 -3.19 -6.89
CA GLY A 432 3.57 -2.02 -6.01
C GLY A 432 2.61 -0.89 -6.40
N LEU A 433 2.55 -0.55 -7.69
CA LEU A 433 1.62 0.46 -8.20
C LEU A 433 0.15 0.06 -7.96
N VAL A 434 -0.22 -1.18 -8.31
CA VAL A 434 -1.58 -1.67 -8.09
C VAL A 434 -1.95 -1.65 -6.60
N LEU A 435 -1.05 -2.06 -5.72
CA LEU A 435 -1.28 -2.01 -4.27
C LEU A 435 -1.47 -0.57 -3.77
N ALA A 436 -0.63 0.37 -4.24
CA ALA A 436 -0.75 1.77 -3.89
C ALA A 436 -2.10 2.35 -4.34
N GLU A 437 -2.51 2.13 -5.59
CA GLU A 437 -3.80 2.62 -6.10
C GLU A 437 -5.00 2.03 -5.35
N VAL A 438 -4.94 0.74 -4.99
CA VAL A 438 -6.00 0.06 -4.20
C VAL A 438 -6.17 0.70 -2.83
N VAL A 439 -5.07 1.00 -2.14
CA VAL A 439 -5.09 1.53 -0.77
C VAL A 439 -5.40 3.03 -0.77
N LEU A 440 -4.71 3.80 -1.61
CA LEU A 440 -4.86 5.25 -1.70
C LEU A 440 -6.16 5.68 -2.38
N LYS A 441 -6.80 4.78 -3.13
CA LYS A 441 -8.01 5.09 -3.90
C LYS A 441 -7.78 6.26 -4.87
N ALA A 442 -6.54 6.42 -5.32
CA ALA A 442 -6.12 7.40 -6.28
C ALA A 442 -5.32 6.69 -7.36
N PRO A 443 -5.59 6.94 -8.65
CA PRO A 443 -4.77 6.40 -9.73
C PRO A 443 -3.39 7.08 -9.72
N VAL A 444 -2.35 6.34 -10.10
CA VAL A 444 -1.05 6.94 -10.43
C VAL A 444 -1.21 7.70 -11.75
N SER A 445 -0.69 8.93 -11.82
CA SER A 445 -0.87 9.78 -13.01
C SER A 445 -0.07 9.22 -14.19
N TYR A 446 1.23 9.00 -13.98
CA TYR A 446 2.11 8.29 -14.91
C TYR A 446 3.41 7.88 -14.21
N VAL A 447 4.20 7.05 -14.88
CA VAL A 447 5.58 6.73 -14.48
C VAL A 447 6.53 6.99 -15.64
N GLU A 448 7.75 7.38 -15.32
CA GLU A 448 8.78 7.70 -16.29
C GLU A 448 10.09 7.00 -15.94
N TYR A 449 10.79 6.53 -16.97
CA TYR A 449 12.16 6.06 -16.81
C TYR A 449 13.11 7.25 -16.92
N ASP A 450 13.87 7.51 -15.86
CA ASP A 450 14.91 8.53 -15.85
C ASP A 450 16.26 7.91 -16.19
N ALA A 451 16.79 8.26 -17.36
CA ALA A 451 18.07 7.77 -17.85
C ALA A 451 19.27 8.29 -17.02
N ALA A 452 19.15 9.45 -16.37
CA ALA A 452 20.25 10.02 -15.58
C ALA A 452 20.46 9.24 -14.28
N SER A 453 19.38 8.92 -13.57
CA SER A 453 19.42 8.08 -12.38
C SER A 453 19.41 6.58 -12.68
N ASN A 454 19.07 6.18 -13.91
CA ASN A 454 18.80 4.80 -14.31
C ASN A 454 17.80 4.15 -13.35
N SER A 455 16.67 4.84 -13.13
CA SER A 455 15.62 4.42 -12.19
C SER A 455 14.23 4.86 -12.66
N MET A 456 13.19 4.30 -12.06
CA MET A 456 11.80 4.65 -12.36
C MET A 456 11.29 5.77 -11.45
N LYS A 457 10.74 6.83 -12.02
CA LYS A 457 10.07 7.91 -11.30
C LYS A 457 8.55 7.74 -11.31
N ILE A 458 7.90 8.08 -10.21
CA ILE A 458 6.45 7.97 -10.05
C ILE A 458 5.88 9.39 -9.95
N TYR A 459 4.83 9.66 -10.71
CA TYR A 459 4.15 10.96 -10.68
C TYR A 459 2.69 10.79 -10.25
N VAL A 460 2.29 11.59 -9.27
CA VAL A 460 0.93 11.55 -8.69
C VAL A 460 0.29 12.95 -8.81
N GLY A 461 -1.05 12.99 -8.91
CA GLY A 461 -1.80 14.25 -9.01
C GLY A 461 -1.42 15.05 -10.26
N ASP A 462 -1.16 16.35 -10.07
CA ASP A 462 -0.82 17.32 -11.13
C ASP A 462 0.64 17.21 -11.65
N GLY A 463 1.28 16.04 -11.46
CA GLY A 463 2.65 15.78 -11.92
C GLY A 463 3.72 15.98 -10.85
N GLU A 464 3.38 15.83 -9.57
CA GLU A 464 4.35 15.83 -8.48
C GLU A 464 5.17 14.52 -8.52
N GLU A 465 6.50 14.65 -8.59
CA GLU A 465 7.42 13.50 -8.49
C GLU A 465 7.45 13.01 -7.05
N VAL A 466 7.16 11.72 -6.87
CA VAL A 466 7.20 11.03 -5.58
C VAL A 466 8.05 9.77 -5.68
N ASP A 467 8.75 9.45 -4.60
CA ASP A 467 9.52 8.21 -4.49
C ASP A 467 8.75 7.09 -3.77
N ALA A 468 9.30 5.86 -3.79
CA ALA A 468 8.71 4.71 -3.12
C ALA A 468 8.46 4.93 -1.63
N THR A 469 9.29 5.75 -0.97
CA THR A 469 9.17 6.04 0.45
C THR A 469 7.99 6.95 0.72
N GLU A 470 7.81 7.99 -0.08
CA GLU A 470 6.67 8.90 0.00
C GLU A 470 5.35 8.19 -0.33
N VAL A 471 5.32 7.37 -1.39
CA VAL A 471 4.12 6.57 -1.72
C VAL A 471 3.80 5.59 -0.59
N ALA A 472 4.80 4.89 -0.06
CA ALA A 472 4.60 3.94 1.04
C ALA A 472 4.14 4.61 2.34
N ALA A 473 4.66 5.79 2.66
CA ALA A 473 4.23 6.57 3.82
C ALA A 473 2.76 6.96 3.73
N GLU A 474 2.30 7.38 2.54
CA GLU A 474 0.89 7.73 2.33
C GLU A 474 -0.03 6.50 2.38
N VAL A 475 0.45 5.35 1.88
CA VAL A 475 -0.24 4.06 1.98
C VAL A 475 -0.36 3.61 3.43
N GLU A 476 0.70 3.79 4.23
CA GLU A 476 0.73 3.45 5.64
C GLU A 476 -0.25 4.30 6.45
N ARG A 477 -0.29 5.62 6.18
CA ARG A 477 -1.21 6.57 6.79
C ARG A 477 -2.67 6.24 6.48
N THR A 478 -2.97 5.92 5.22
CA THR A 478 -4.35 5.64 4.76
C THR A 478 -4.82 4.24 5.13
N GLY A 479 -3.89 3.28 5.11
CA GLY A 479 -4.15 1.87 5.35
C GLY A 479 -3.54 1.39 6.65
N ASN A 480 -2.40 0.71 6.55
CA ASN A 480 -1.64 0.20 7.69
C ASN A 480 -0.18 -0.05 7.30
N VAL A 481 0.65 -0.27 8.32
CA VAL A 481 2.11 -0.48 8.18
C VAL A 481 2.46 -1.65 7.25
N PHE A 482 1.73 -2.77 7.29
CA PHE A 482 2.00 -3.91 6.40
C PHE A 482 1.85 -3.51 4.93
N LEU A 483 0.78 -2.79 4.60
CA LEU A 483 0.55 -2.29 3.23
C LEU A 483 1.65 -1.31 2.80
N GLY A 484 2.07 -0.42 3.70
CA GLY A 484 3.19 0.49 3.45
C GLY A 484 4.49 -0.27 3.15
N ASN A 485 4.81 -1.31 3.93
CA ASN A 485 6.00 -2.13 3.72
C ASN A 485 5.97 -2.87 2.38
N MET A 486 4.82 -3.50 2.07
CA MET A 486 4.60 -4.19 0.81
C MET A 486 4.80 -3.25 -0.39
N VAL A 487 4.21 -2.06 -0.34
CA VAL A 487 4.33 -1.05 -1.41
C VAL A 487 5.77 -0.54 -1.53
N PHE A 488 6.41 -0.22 -0.41
CA PHE A 488 7.80 0.22 -0.40
C PHE A 488 8.73 -0.79 -1.07
N PHE A 489 8.70 -2.06 -0.64
CA PHE A 489 9.53 -3.10 -1.25
C PHE A 489 9.28 -3.22 -2.75
N CYS A 490 8.00 -3.23 -3.15
CA CYS A 490 7.63 -3.40 -4.55
C CYS A 490 8.11 -2.25 -5.42
N LEU A 491 7.92 -1.00 -5.00
CA LEU A 491 8.30 0.18 -5.78
C LEU A 491 9.82 0.41 -5.77
N SER A 492 10.50 0.09 -4.67
CA SER A 492 11.96 0.14 -4.57
C SER A 492 12.66 -0.83 -5.54
N ALA A 493 11.98 -1.86 -6.05
CA ALA A 493 12.54 -2.82 -6.99
C ALA A 493 13.12 -2.21 -8.29
N LEU A 494 12.64 -1.03 -8.71
CA LEU A 494 13.19 -0.27 -9.84
C LEU A 494 13.66 1.15 -9.47
N GLN A 495 13.70 1.48 -8.17
CA GLN A 495 14.22 2.76 -7.68
C GLN A 495 15.54 2.63 -6.95
N ASP A 496 15.79 1.48 -6.32
CA ASP A 496 17.05 1.19 -5.64
C ASP A 496 18.01 0.36 -6.50
N ARG A 497 19.22 0.89 -6.68
CA ARG A 497 20.28 0.26 -7.48
C ARG A 497 20.77 -1.04 -6.87
N ASP A 498 20.77 -1.15 -5.55
CA ASP A 498 21.26 -2.37 -4.88
C ASP A 498 20.27 -3.52 -5.03
N VAL A 499 18.97 -3.22 -4.92
CA VAL A 499 17.90 -4.20 -5.24
C VAL A 499 17.93 -4.62 -6.70
N MET A 500 18.14 -3.68 -7.64
CA MET A 500 18.33 -4.01 -9.06
C MET A 500 19.58 -4.87 -9.30
N ALA A 501 20.63 -4.67 -8.51
CA ALA A 501 21.85 -5.48 -8.52
C ALA A 501 21.72 -6.82 -7.76
N GLY A 502 20.60 -7.09 -7.09
CA GLY A 502 20.36 -8.35 -6.37
C GLY A 502 19.85 -9.47 -7.28
N ARG A 503 20.42 -10.69 -7.18
CA ARG A 503 19.92 -11.88 -7.93
C ARG A 503 18.70 -12.55 -7.28
N GLY A 504 18.42 -12.26 -6.01
CA GLY A 504 17.43 -12.93 -5.17
C GLY A 504 16.11 -12.18 -4.97
N VAL A 505 15.69 -11.32 -5.91
CA VAL A 505 14.52 -10.44 -5.73
C VAL A 505 13.23 -11.19 -5.40
N GLU A 506 13.04 -12.40 -5.92
CA GLU A 506 11.88 -13.27 -5.62
C GLU A 506 11.90 -13.77 -4.17
N GLY A 507 13.07 -14.17 -3.68
CA GLY A 507 13.23 -14.60 -2.29
C GLY A 507 13.00 -13.44 -1.32
N MET A 508 13.46 -12.24 -1.68
CA MET A 508 13.16 -11.02 -0.92
C MET A 508 11.67 -10.66 -0.97
N TYR A 509 11.02 -10.75 -2.13
CA TYR A 509 9.58 -10.54 -2.26
C TYR A 509 8.78 -11.48 -1.35
N PHE A 510 9.18 -12.76 -1.26
CA PHE A 510 8.54 -13.68 -0.32
C PHE A 510 8.74 -13.26 1.14
N ARG A 511 9.96 -12.86 1.52
CA ARG A 511 10.31 -12.47 2.89
C ARG A 511 9.62 -11.19 3.35
N GLU A 512 9.56 -10.19 2.48
CA GLU A 512 9.10 -8.83 2.82
C GLU A 512 7.64 -8.60 2.45
N VAL A 513 7.14 -9.14 1.32
CA VAL A 513 5.79 -8.85 0.82
C VAL A 513 4.81 -9.96 1.13
N VAL A 514 5.14 -11.21 0.81
CA VAL A 514 4.20 -12.34 1.00
C VAL A 514 3.95 -12.61 2.48
N LYS A 515 4.99 -12.58 3.31
CA LYS A 515 4.86 -12.78 4.75
C LYS A 515 4.04 -11.66 5.42
N ASP A 516 4.22 -10.39 5.02
CA ASP A 516 3.39 -9.28 5.51
C ASP A 516 1.94 -9.42 5.04
N ALA A 517 1.72 -9.85 3.79
CA ALA A 517 0.39 -10.14 3.26
C ALA A 517 -0.30 -11.31 4.00
N GLU A 518 0.43 -12.36 4.39
CA GLU A 518 -0.10 -13.47 5.17
C GLU A 518 -0.50 -13.04 6.59
N LEU A 519 0.32 -12.19 7.23
CA LEU A 519 0.00 -11.61 8.54
C LEU A 519 -1.24 -10.70 8.46
N LEU A 520 -1.30 -9.84 7.44
CA LEU A 520 -2.44 -8.94 7.22
C LEU A 520 -3.73 -9.71 6.93
N ASP A 521 -3.71 -10.72 6.06
CA ASP A 521 -4.86 -11.59 5.79
C ASP A 521 -5.32 -12.33 7.06
N GLY A 522 -4.38 -12.77 7.90
CA GLY A 522 -4.68 -13.34 9.22
C GLY A 522 -5.43 -12.37 10.15
N LEU A 523 -5.03 -11.10 10.17
CA LEU A 523 -5.72 -10.05 10.95
C LEU A 523 -7.12 -9.76 10.39
N VAL A 524 -7.25 -9.65 9.08
CA VAL A 524 -8.53 -9.42 8.39
C VAL A 524 -9.51 -10.55 8.70
N ARG A 525 -9.10 -11.82 8.65
CA ARG A 525 -9.96 -12.99 8.94
C ARG A 525 -10.32 -13.12 10.43
N ARG A 526 -9.40 -12.78 11.35
CA ARG A 526 -9.71 -12.79 12.80
C ARG A 526 -10.76 -11.75 13.18
N GLY A 527 -10.79 -10.62 12.48
CA GLY A 527 -11.85 -9.61 12.61
C GLY A 527 -13.25 -10.15 12.29
N ASP A 528 -13.39 -11.10 11.36
CA ASP A 528 -14.69 -11.73 11.03
C ASP A 528 -15.18 -12.62 12.17
N ARG A 529 -14.28 -13.38 12.79
CA ARG A 529 -14.64 -14.32 13.87
C ARG A 529 -15.13 -13.59 15.13
N LYS A 530 -14.59 -12.41 15.44
CA LYS A 530 -15.03 -11.62 16.60
C LYS A 530 -16.38 -10.90 16.39
N LYS A 531 -16.75 -10.57 15.15
CA LYS A 531 -18.06 -9.94 14.85
C LYS A 531 -19.19 -10.95 14.58
N GLY A 532 -18.87 -12.25 14.46
CA GLY A 532 -19.85 -13.32 14.31
C GLY A 532 -20.56 -13.76 15.59
N VAL A 533 -20.18 -13.22 16.77
CA VAL A 533 -20.90 -13.45 18.02
C VAL A 533 -21.90 -12.32 18.23
N SER A 534 -23.07 -12.44 17.61
CA SER A 534 -24.24 -11.67 18.07
C SER A 534 -24.67 -12.23 19.43
N PRO A 535 -24.82 -11.41 20.48
CA PRO A 535 -25.36 -11.84 21.76
C PRO A 535 -26.90 -11.84 21.66
N VAL A 536 -27.46 -12.79 20.92
CA VAL A 536 -28.90 -13.09 20.97
C VAL A 536 -29.07 -14.59 20.89
N GLY A 537 -29.28 -15.21 22.05
CA GLY A 537 -29.45 -16.65 22.15
C GLY A 537 -29.27 -17.19 23.56
N SER A 538 -29.81 -16.51 24.58
CA SER A 538 -30.14 -17.19 25.82
C SER A 538 -31.12 -18.31 25.52
N ARG A 539 -30.64 -19.56 25.53
CA ARG A 539 -31.45 -20.73 25.90
C ARG A 539 -30.53 -21.92 26.22
N GLY A 540 -30.42 -22.19 27.52
CA GLY A 540 -30.51 -23.53 28.09
C GLY A 540 -29.42 -24.54 27.72
N GLY A 541 -28.50 -24.75 28.66
CA GLY A 541 -27.58 -25.88 28.61
C GLY A 541 -26.77 -26.02 29.90
N SER A 542 -27.42 -25.98 31.06
CA SER A 542 -26.79 -26.35 32.33
C SER A 542 -26.53 -27.87 32.33
N GLY A 543 -25.30 -28.27 32.04
CA GLY A 543 -24.80 -29.61 32.34
C GLY A 543 -24.21 -29.64 33.75
N VAL A 544 -25.05 -29.54 34.77
CA VAL A 544 -24.65 -29.85 36.15
C VAL A 544 -24.63 -31.37 36.29
N ASN A 545 -23.43 -31.89 36.54
CA ASN A 545 -23.20 -33.26 36.94
C ASN A 545 -23.93 -33.57 38.27
N THR A 546 -24.73 -34.63 38.30
CA THR A 546 -24.94 -35.43 39.51
C THR A 546 -25.20 -36.90 39.14
N PRO A 547 -24.79 -37.84 40.01
CA PRO A 547 -24.46 -39.22 39.63
C PRO A 547 -25.66 -40.16 39.62
N ARG A 548 -25.51 -41.25 38.87
CA ARG A 548 -26.43 -42.40 38.85
C ARG A 548 -26.41 -43.13 40.20
N SER A 549 -27.60 -43.44 40.70
CA SER A 549 -27.86 -44.60 41.55
C SER A 549 -29.17 -45.22 41.08
N ALA A 550 -29.13 -46.48 40.67
CA ALA A 550 -30.27 -47.37 40.62
C ALA A 550 -29.74 -48.80 40.61
N GLY A 551 -30.31 -49.64 41.48
CA GLY A 551 -30.34 -51.11 41.34
C GLY A 551 -29.00 -51.80 41.46
#